data_AF-A0A346S3R1-F1
#
_entry.id   AF-A0A346S3R1-F1
#
_cell.length_a   1.000
_cell.length_b   1.000
_cell.length_c   1.000
_cell.angle_alpha   90.00
_cell.angle_beta   90.00
_cell.angle_gamma   90.00
#
_symmetry.space_group_name_H-M   'P 1'
#
loop_
_entity.id
_entity.type
_entity.pdbx_description
1 polymer ?
#
loop_
_entity_poly.entity_id
_entity_poly.type
_entity_poly.pdbx_seq_one_letter_code
_entity_poly.pdbx_strand_id
1 'polypeptide(L)'
;MDPAHGLAAFPKDLKVSLAVAAVLLFALLLINQPLQSASAPQGIVSYQLAGTADQAHAIIRSWRSEGVVWAKVSLWLDFLFIPAYTIALILLTHHFTRDRPGIRERMVARWVRALFVTAGLSDVAENILLLNNFSPPTDAMSLSATLCALVKFTALTLGMAGLVILRASRRHPLAHH
;
A
#
# COMPACT_ATOMS: atom_id res chain seq x y z
N MET A 1 -4.15 -6.13 -31.87
CA MET A 1 -3.31 -6.04 -30.65
C MET A 1 -3.93 -6.95 -29.62
N ASP A 2 -3.43 -8.18 -29.48
CA ASP A 2 -3.98 -9.13 -28.50
C ASP A 2 -3.55 -8.72 -27.08
N PRO A 3 -4.48 -8.41 -26.16
CA PRO A 3 -4.15 -8.09 -24.77
C PRO A 3 -3.50 -9.29 -24.04
N ALA A 4 -3.63 -10.50 -24.59
CA ALA A 4 -3.04 -11.74 -24.06
C ALA A 4 -1.50 -11.76 -24.05
N HIS A 5 -0.83 -11.00 -24.92
CA HIS A 5 0.64 -11.03 -25.01
C HIS A 5 1.35 -10.17 -23.93
N GLY A 6 0.65 -9.20 -23.31
CA GLY A 6 1.25 -8.29 -22.33
C GLY A 6 1.52 -8.94 -20.96
N LEU A 7 0.65 -9.85 -20.53
CA LEU A 7 0.78 -10.58 -19.25
C LEU A 7 1.72 -11.78 -19.37
N ALA A 8 1.88 -12.36 -20.58
CA ALA A 8 2.77 -13.48 -20.82
C ALA A 8 4.25 -13.14 -20.53
N ALA A 9 4.65 -11.87 -20.71
CA ALA A 9 6.04 -11.39 -20.64
C ALA A 9 6.63 -11.18 -19.23
N PHE A 10 5.85 -11.25 -18.15
CA PHE A 10 6.39 -11.05 -16.80
C PHE A 10 7.12 -12.30 -16.26
N PRO A 11 8.24 -12.13 -15.52
CA PRO A 11 8.88 -13.21 -14.78
C PRO A 11 7.90 -13.91 -13.83
N LYS A 12 8.10 -15.22 -13.58
CA LYS A 12 7.24 -16.01 -12.69
C LYS A 12 7.15 -15.39 -11.29
N ASP A 13 8.28 -15.00 -10.71
CA ASP A 13 8.35 -14.41 -9.36
C ASP A 13 7.56 -13.10 -9.26
N LEU A 14 7.61 -12.27 -10.32
CA LEU A 14 6.82 -11.04 -10.38
C LEU A 14 5.32 -11.37 -10.44
N LYS A 15 4.90 -12.33 -11.26
CA LYS A 15 3.49 -12.76 -11.34
C LYS A 15 2.99 -13.26 -10.00
N VAL A 16 3.77 -14.11 -9.32
CA VAL A 16 3.42 -14.66 -8.00
C VAL A 16 3.29 -13.54 -6.97
N SER A 17 4.29 -12.65 -6.87
CA SER A 17 4.24 -11.53 -5.92
C SER A 17 3.04 -10.61 -6.13
N LEU A 18 2.72 -10.29 -7.39
CA LEU A 18 1.53 -9.49 -7.74
C LEU A 18 0.23 -10.22 -7.40
N ALA A 19 0.15 -11.53 -7.67
CA ALA A 19 -1.03 -12.34 -7.36
C ALA A 19 -1.26 -12.41 -5.84
N VAL A 20 -0.20 -12.65 -5.06
CA VAL A 20 -0.28 -12.66 -3.59
C VAL A 20 -0.73 -11.30 -3.06
N ALA A 21 -0.13 -10.20 -3.54
CA ALA A 21 -0.54 -8.85 -3.15
C ALA A 21 -2.01 -8.56 -3.52
N ALA A 22 -2.46 -8.98 -4.70
CA ALA A 22 -3.84 -8.78 -5.14
C ALA A 22 -4.85 -9.58 -4.31
N VAL A 23 -4.53 -10.84 -3.97
CA VAL A 23 -5.39 -11.67 -3.10
C VAL A 23 -5.49 -11.07 -1.70
N LEU A 24 -4.38 -10.63 -1.12
CA LEU A 24 -4.36 -10.00 0.20
C LEU A 24 -5.13 -8.67 0.19
N LEU A 25 -4.93 -7.84 -0.84
CA LEU A 25 -5.70 -6.60 -1.02
C LEU A 25 -7.20 -6.90 -1.11
N PHE A 26 -7.59 -7.90 -1.90
CA PHE A 26 -8.99 -8.30 -2.02
C PHE A 26 -9.58 -8.77 -0.68
N ALA A 27 -8.82 -9.57 0.07
CA ALA A 27 -9.24 -10.01 1.41
C ALA A 27 -9.41 -8.82 2.37
N LEU A 28 -8.48 -7.86 2.38
CA LEU A 28 -8.58 -6.63 3.16
C LEU A 28 -9.81 -5.80 2.78
N LEU A 29 -10.10 -5.67 1.47
CA LEU A 29 -11.29 -4.95 1.00
C LEU A 29 -12.59 -5.61 1.46
N LEU A 30 -12.65 -6.96 1.49
CA LEU A 30 -13.80 -7.70 2.02
C LEU A 30 -13.96 -7.51 3.54
N ILE A 31 -12.87 -7.59 4.29
CA ILE A 31 -12.87 -7.36 5.75
C ILE A 31 -13.25 -5.91 6.07
N ASN A 32 -12.94 -4.95 5.19
CA ASN A 32 -13.27 -3.54 5.39
C ASN A 32 -14.75 -3.20 5.17
N GLN A 33 -15.50 -4.00 4.41
CA GLN A 33 -16.94 -3.77 4.18
C GLN A 33 -17.76 -3.61 5.47
N PRO A 34 -17.69 -4.54 6.45
CA PRO A 34 -18.43 -4.40 7.71
C PRO A 34 -17.92 -3.26 8.60
N LEU A 35 -16.76 -2.68 8.31
CA LEU A 35 -16.21 -1.54 9.06
C LEU A 35 -16.75 -0.19 8.55
N GLN A 36 -17.47 -0.16 7.44
CA GLN A 36 -18.06 1.09 6.96
C GLN A 36 -19.24 1.51 7.84
N SER A 37 -19.16 2.70 8.40
CA SER A 37 -20.19 3.27 9.26
C SER A 37 -20.36 4.77 9.02
N ALA A 38 -21.37 5.39 9.64
CA ALA A 38 -21.54 6.84 9.56
C ALA A 38 -20.33 7.62 10.12
N SER A 39 -19.64 7.08 11.12
CA SER A 39 -18.43 7.67 11.70
C SER A 39 -17.15 7.24 10.97
N ALA A 40 -17.20 6.13 10.22
CA ALA A 40 -16.07 5.57 9.48
C ALA A 40 -16.50 5.22 8.04
N PRO A 41 -16.77 6.22 7.17
CA PRO A 41 -17.30 5.96 5.83
C PRO A 41 -16.35 5.15 4.94
N GLN A 42 -15.04 5.14 5.26
CA GLN A 42 -14.03 4.34 4.56
C GLN A 42 -13.52 3.17 5.41
N GLY A 43 -14.19 2.85 6.52
CA GLY A 43 -13.81 1.80 7.45
C GLY A 43 -12.45 2.06 8.07
N ILE A 44 -11.52 1.11 7.93
CA ILE A 44 -10.18 1.18 8.54
C ILE A 44 -9.40 2.42 8.09
N VAL A 45 -9.61 2.90 6.86
CA VAL A 45 -8.95 4.11 6.34
C VAL A 45 -9.44 5.36 7.08
N SER A 46 -10.71 5.40 7.51
CA SER A 46 -11.19 6.50 8.37
C SER A 46 -10.49 6.50 9.72
N TYR A 47 -10.15 5.32 10.26
CA TYR A 47 -9.40 5.20 11.51
C TYR A 47 -7.93 5.61 11.36
N GLN A 48 -7.30 5.26 10.22
CA GLN A 48 -5.97 5.72 9.84
C GLN A 48 -5.85 7.24 9.80
N LEU A 49 -6.92 7.92 9.39
CA LEU A 49 -6.96 9.37 9.19
C LEU A 49 -7.71 10.11 10.31
N ALA A 50 -7.97 9.46 11.45
CA ALA A 50 -8.76 10.05 12.52
C ALA A 50 -8.10 11.29 13.16
N GLY A 51 -6.77 11.34 13.22
CA GLY A 51 -6.00 12.50 13.67
C GLY A 51 -6.08 12.84 15.17
N THR A 52 -7.20 12.54 15.84
CA THR A 52 -7.44 12.85 17.26
C THR A 52 -8.04 11.65 18.00
N ALA A 53 -7.88 11.63 19.32
CA ALA A 53 -8.45 10.61 20.20
C ALA A 53 -9.98 10.57 20.08
N ASP A 54 -10.63 11.73 20.04
CA ASP A 54 -12.10 11.83 19.97
C ASP A 54 -12.66 11.21 18.69
N GLN A 55 -12.03 11.48 17.53
CA GLN A 55 -12.45 10.88 16.26
C GLN A 55 -12.17 9.38 16.24
N ALA A 56 -10.98 8.97 16.68
CA ALA A 56 -10.61 7.56 16.81
C ALA A 56 -11.60 6.80 17.70
N HIS A 57 -11.98 7.40 18.83
CA HIS A 57 -12.94 6.83 19.77
C HIS A 57 -14.35 6.75 19.18
N ALA A 58 -14.82 7.79 18.48
CA ALA A 58 -16.11 7.78 17.79
C ALA A 58 -16.19 6.66 16.73
N ILE A 59 -15.10 6.46 15.97
CA ILE A 59 -14.98 5.39 14.98
C ILE A 59 -15.05 4.02 15.65
N ILE A 60 -14.20 3.76 16.65
CA ILE A 60 -14.17 2.49 17.38
C ILE A 60 -15.54 2.18 17.99
N ARG A 61 -16.20 3.19 18.58
CA ARG A 61 -17.54 3.02 19.17
C ARG A 61 -18.59 2.68 18.13
N SER A 62 -18.48 3.21 16.91
CA SER A 62 -19.42 2.92 15.82
C SER A 62 -19.38 1.45 15.37
N TRP A 63 -18.23 0.79 15.52
CA TRP A 63 -18.02 -0.60 15.10
C TRP A 63 -18.55 -1.63 16.09
N ARG A 64 -18.86 -1.23 17.32
CA ARG A 64 -19.25 -2.14 18.41
C ARG A 64 -18.20 -3.25 18.63
N SER A 65 -18.52 -4.26 19.44
CA SER A 65 -17.59 -5.36 19.76
C SER A 65 -17.16 -6.17 18.53
N GLU A 66 -18.11 -6.51 17.64
CA GLU A 66 -17.84 -7.33 16.46
C GLU A 66 -16.96 -6.61 15.44
N GLY A 67 -17.25 -5.34 15.13
CA GLY A 67 -16.45 -4.57 14.18
C GLY A 67 -15.04 -4.27 14.71
N VAL A 68 -14.84 -4.14 16.02
CA VAL A 68 -13.48 -4.00 16.60
C VAL A 68 -12.64 -5.26 16.38
N VAL A 69 -13.25 -6.45 16.44
CA VAL A 69 -12.54 -7.70 16.12
C VAL A 69 -12.13 -7.70 14.65
N TRP A 70 -13.04 -7.34 13.74
CA TRP A 70 -12.73 -7.24 12.31
C TRP A 70 -11.67 -6.19 11.99
N ALA A 71 -11.67 -5.04 12.67
CA ALA A 71 -10.64 -4.02 12.53
C ALA A 71 -9.27 -4.55 12.95
N LYS A 72 -9.18 -5.27 14.08
CA LYS A 72 -7.92 -5.91 14.51
C LYS A 72 -7.46 -6.98 13.52
N VAL A 73 -8.37 -7.82 13.03
CA VAL A 73 -8.05 -8.83 11.99
C VAL A 73 -7.54 -8.15 10.72
N SER A 74 -8.15 -7.04 10.31
CA SER A 74 -7.69 -6.24 9.17
C SER A 74 -6.25 -5.75 9.37
N LEU A 75 -5.93 -5.16 10.52
CA LEU A 75 -4.58 -4.65 10.82
C LEU A 75 -3.53 -5.78 10.87
N TRP A 76 -3.89 -6.93 11.45
CA TRP A 76 -3.01 -8.10 11.46
C TRP A 76 -2.77 -8.68 10.07
N LEU A 77 -3.80 -8.73 9.24
CA LEU A 77 -3.66 -9.14 7.84
C LEU A 77 -2.84 -8.11 7.04
N ASP A 78 -2.94 -6.83 7.38
CA ASP A 78 -2.19 -5.76 6.73
C ASP A 78 -0.68 -5.92 6.92
N PHE A 79 -0.23 -6.41 8.09
CA PHE A 79 1.19 -6.77 8.28
C PHE A 79 1.71 -7.82 7.28
N LEU A 80 0.84 -8.70 6.77
CA LEU A 80 1.20 -9.65 5.70
C LEU A 80 1.12 -8.99 4.31
N PHE A 81 0.16 -8.08 4.12
CA PHE A 81 0.02 -7.31 2.88
C PHE A 81 1.20 -6.37 2.63
N ILE A 82 1.74 -5.72 3.66
CA ILE A 82 2.86 -4.78 3.56
C ILE A 82 4.08 -5.36 2.81
N PRO A 83 4.69 -6.47 3.26
CA PRO A 83 5.82 -7.04 2.54
C PRO A 83 5.39 -7.55 1.16
N ALA A 84 4.17 -8.07 1.00
CA ALA A 84 3.69 -8.58 -0.28
C ALA A 84 3.62 -7.47 -1.34
N TYR A 85 2.95 -6.35 -1.06
CA TYR A 85 2.86 -5.25 -2.01
C TYR A 85 4.21 -4.56 -2.21
N THR A 86 5.02 -4.41 -1.14
CA THR A 86 6.33 -3.74 -1.23
C THR A 86 7.27 -4.52 -2.14
N ILE A 87 7.35 -5.84 -1.97
CA ILE A 87 8.15 -6.72 -2.84
C ILE A 87 7.63 -6.67 -4.27
N ALA A 88 6.31 -6.77 -4.47
CA ALA A 88 5.72 -6.73 -5.80
C ALA A 88 6.06 -5.43 -6.55
N LEU A 89 5.97 -4.28 -5.88
CA LEU A 89 6.30 -2.97 -6.46
C LEU A 89 7.81 -2.82 -6.75
N ILE A 90 8.68 -3.35 -5.89
CA ILE A 90 10.13 -3.36 -6.14
C ILE A 90 10.48 -4.24 -7.35
N LEU A 91 9.92 -5.45 -7.42
CA LEU A 91 10.13 -6.37 -8.55
C LEU A 91 9.59 -5.78 -9.86
N LEU A 92 8.44 -5.10 -9.80
CA LEU A 92 7.87 -4.42 -10.95
C LEU A 92 8.76 -3.26 -11.42
N THR A 93 9.29 -2.48 -10.48
CA THR A 93 10.28 -1.42 -10.77
C THR A 93 11.54 -2.00 -11.40
N HIS A 94 12.05 -3.11 -10.87
CA HIS A 94 13.20 -3.81 -11.44
C HIS A 94 12.91 -4.28 -12.88
N HIS A 95 11.75 -4.90 -13.12
CA HIS A 95 11.35 -5.33 -14.44
C HIS A 95 11.31 -4.18 -15.45
N PHE A 96 10.77 -3.01 -15.08
CA PHE A 96 10.74 -1.86 -16.00
C PHE A 96 12.11 -1.21 -16.26
N THR A 97 13.12 -1.52 -15.44
CA THR A 97 14.44 -0.87 -15.49
C THR A 97 15.57 -1.80 -15.96
N ARG A 98 15.30 -3.11 -16.10
CA ARG A 98 16.28 -4.15 -16.45
C ARG A 98 17.09 -3.86 -17.72
N ASP A 99 16.44 -3.35 -18.77
CA ASP A 99 17.06 -3.17 -20.08
C ASP A 99 17.59 -1.73 -20.31
N ARG A 100 17.80 -0.95 -19.23
CA ARG A 100 18.18 0.47 -19.32
C ARG A 100 19.60 0.77 -18.81
N PRO A 101 20.53 1.20 -19.69
CA PRO A 101 21.87 1.62 -19.28
C PRO A 101 21.96 3.08 -18.80
N GLY A 102 20.92 3.91 -19.04
CA GLY A 102 20.96 5.34 -18.73
C GLY A 102 21.02 5.68 -17.24
N ILE A 103 21.88 6.63 -16.87
CA ILE A 103 22.12 7.07 -15.48
C ILE A 103 20.86 7.69 -14.86
N ARG A 104 20.10 8.46 -15.65
CA ARG A 104 18.88 9.15 -15.20
C ARG A 104 17.79 8.16 -14.82
N GLU A 105 17.55 7.14 -15.64
CA GLU A 105 16.53 6.13 -15.39
C GLU A 105 16.88 5.26 -14.19
N ARG A 106 18.17 4.96 -13.99
CA ARG A 106 18.65 4.26 -12.79
C ARG A 106 18.46 5.09 -11.53
N MET A 107 18.68 6.40 -11.60
CA MET A 107 18.45 7.31 -10.49
C MET A 107 16.96 7.41 -10.15
N VAL A 108 16.08 7.58 -11.15
CA VAL A 108 14.62 7.57 -10.95
C VAL A 108 14.16 6.24 -10.35
N ALA A 109 14.65 5.11 -10.86
CA ALA A 109 14.33 3.80 -10.31
C ALA A 109 14.76 3.64 -8.85
N ARG A 110 15.92 4.18 -8.47
CA ARG A 110 16.39 4.18 -7.08
C ARG A 110 15.46 4.98 -6.17
N TRP A 111 15.05 6.18 -6.60
CA TRP A 111 14.08 6.99 -5.87
C TRP A 111 12.71 6.31 -5.74
N VAL A 112 12.21 5.70 -6.83
CA VAL A 112 10.94 4.95 -6.82
C VAL A 112 10.99 3.79 -5.82
N ARG A 113 12.09 3.02 -5.80
CA ARG A 113 12.27 1.94 -4.81
C ARG A 113 12.34 2.49 -3.39
N ALA A 114 13.07 3.58 -3.17
CA ALA A 114 13.16 4.23 -1.86
C ALA A 114 11.76 4.65 -1.38
N LEU A 115 10.94 5.26 -2.24
CA LEU A 115 9.56 5.63 -1.93
C LEU A 115 8.70 4.42 -1.52
N PHE A 116 8.80 3.28 -2.24
CA PHE A 116 8.05 2.08 -1.86
C PHE A 116 8.51 1.47 -0.54
N VAL A 117 9.82 1.49 -0.25
CA VAL A 117 10.34 1.06 1.06
C VAL A 117 9.88 1.99 2.17
N THR A 118 9.94 3.32 1.96
CA THR A 118 9.41 4.31 2.90
C THR A 118 7.94 4.08 3.18
N ALA A 119 7.13 3.84 2.13
CA ALA A 119 5.71 3.52 2.29
C ALA A 119 5.50 2.29 3.17
N GLY A 120 6.19 1.17 2.89
CA GLY A 120 6.09 -0.05 3.70
C GLY A 120 6.50 0.15 5.17
N LEU A 121 7.58 0.88 5.42
CA LEU A 121 8.03 1.17 6.80
C LEU A 121 7.03 2.07 7.54
N SER A 122 6.49 3.09 6.88
CA SER A 122 5.45 3.93 7.47
C SER A 122 4.15 3.16 7.73
N ASP A 123 3.82 2.19 6.88
CA ASP A 123 2.64 1.34 7.04
C ASP A 123 2.76 0.41 8.26
N VAL A 124 3.95 -0.17 8.47
CA VAL A 124 4.23 -0.97 9.69
C VAL A 124 4.08 -0.11 10.93
N ALA A 125 4.68 1.08 10.95
CA ALA A 125 4.61 1.98 12.09
C ALA A 125 3.16 2.42 12.37
N GLU A 126 2.42 2.75 11.32
CA GLU A 126 1.00 3.10 11.41
C GLU A 126 0.17 1.95 12.00
N ASN A 127 0.30 0.73 11.49
CA ASN A 127 -0.44 -0.42 11.99
C ASN A 127 -0.15 -0.71 13.47
N ILE A 128 1.12 -0.57 13.90
CA ILE A 128 1.49 -0.69 15.32
C ILE A 128 0.79 0.40 16.15
N LEU A 129 0.82 1.65 15.69
CA LEU A 129 0.18 2.76 16.39
C LEU A 129 -1.33 2.55 16.51
N LEU A 130 -2.00 2.15 15.43
CA LEU A 130 -3.44 1.87 15.44
C LEU A 130 -3.80 0.73 16.38
N LEU A 131 -3.05 -0.37 16.40
CA LEU A 131 -3.29 -1.48 17.32
C LEU A 131 -3.18 -1.07 18.79
N ASN A 132 -2.21 -0.19 19.12
CA ASN A 132 -2.07 0.35 20.47
C ASN A 132 -3.13 1.41 20.81
N ASN A 133 -3.68 2.08 19.80
CA ASN A 133 -4.66 3.16 19.96
C ASN A 133 -6.10 2.66 20.22
N PHE A 134 -6.33 1.35 20.39
CA PHE A 134 -7.65 0.80 20.74
C PHE A 134 -8.00 0.93 22.23
N SER A 135 -7.04 1.20 23.14
CA SER A 135 -7.28 1.02 24.58
C SER A 135 -6.48 1.96 25.49
N PRO A 136 -7.01 3.15 25.83
CA PRO A 136 -7.94 3.97 25.06
C PRO A 136 -7.20 4.78 23.96
N PRO A 137 -7.91 5.35 22.99
CA PRO A 137 -7.29 6.24 22.01
C PRO A 137 -6.64 7.46 22.68
N THR A 138 -5.47 7.85 22.19
CA THR A 138 -4.78 9.09 22.62
C THR A 138 -4.50 9.97 21.42
N ASP A 139 -4.43 11.29 21.64
CA ASP A 139 -4.15 12.24 20.54
C ASP A 139 -2.77 11.98 19.94
N ALA A 140 -1.78 11.70 20.79
CA ALA A 140 -0.42 11.41 20.36
C ALA A 140 -0.36 10.19 19.42
N MET A 141 -1.03 9.09 19.77
CA MET A 141 -1.05 7.88 18.93
C MET A 141 -1.89 8.10 17.66
N SER A 142 -3.07 8.73 17.78
CA SER A 142 -3.97 8.98 16.66
C SER A 142 -3.33 9.90 15.61
N LEU A 143 -2.67 10.98 16.06
CA LEU A 143 -1.94 11.90 15.20
C LEU A 143 -0.73 11.21 14.56
N SER A 144 0.04 10.46 15.35
CA SER A 144 1.22 9.75 14.83
C SER A 144 0.83 8.71 13.77
N ALA A 145 -0.26 7.96 13.99
CA ALA A 145 -0.80 7.02 13.01
C ALA A 145 -1.23 7.75 11.72
N THR A 146 -1.88 8.91 11.87
CA THR A 146 -2.30 9.74 10.74
C THR A 146 -1.11 10.27 9.95
N LEU A 147 -0.05 10.74 10.62
CA LEU A 147 1.17 11.19 9.96
C LEU A 147 1.85 10.04 9.20
N CYS A 148 1.93 8.84 9.80
CA CYS A 148 2.44 7.66 9.12
C CYS A 148 1.58 7.29 7.91
N ALA A 149 0.25 7.32 8.01
CA ALA A 149 -0.66 7.09 6.90
C ALA A 149 -0.47 8.12 5.77
N LEU A 150 -0.30 9.40 6.09
CA LEU A 150 -0.04 10.45 5.11
C LEU A 150 1.31 10.26 4.40
N VAL A 151 2.36 9.89 5.14
CA VAL A 151 3.66 9.52 4.55
C VAL A 151 3.50 8.33 3.62
N LYS A 152 2.79 7.28 4.06
CA LYS A 152 2.49 6.09 3.26
C LYS A 152 1.80 6.45 1.95
N PHE A 153 0.67 7.14 2.01
CA PHE A 153 -0.11 7.48 0.81
C PHE A 153 0.65 8.39 -0.14
N THR A 154 1.42 9.34 0.39
CA THR A 154 2.26 10.22 -0.42
C THR A 154 3.36 9.44 -1.12
N ALA A 155 4.08 8.59 -0.38
CA ALA A 155 5.16 7.77 -0.91
C ALA A 155 4.67 6.76 -1.96
N LEU A 156 3.53 6.11 -1.72
CA LEU A 156 2.87 5.24 -2.70
C LEU A 156 2.47 6.01 -3.96
N THR A 157 1.83 7.17 -3.81
CA THR A 157 1.37 7.97 -4.96
C THR A 157 2.54 8.43 -5.82
N LEU A 158 3.60 8.97 -5.20
CA LEU A 158 4.80 9.41 -5.92
C LEU A 158 5.56 8.22 -6.54
N GLY A 159 5.66 7.11 -5.81
CA GLY A 159 6.30 5.88 -6.31
C GLY A 159 5.56 5.32 -7.53
N MET A 160 4.23 5.27 -7.48
CA MET A 160 3.38 4.84 -8.60
C MET A 160 3.50 5.79 -9.79
N ALA A 161 3.48 7.10 -9.58
CA ALA A 161 3.71 8.07 -10.65
C ALA A 161 5.08 7.87 -11.31
N GLY A 162 6.14 7.70 -10.52
CA GLY A 162 7.48 7.40 -11.01
C GLY A 162 7.54 6.07 -11.78
N LEU A 163 6.82 5.04 -11.32
CA LEU A 163 6.71 3.75 -12.00
C LEU A 163 6.00 3.88 -13.35
N VAL A 164 4.94 4.68 -13.44
CA VAL A 164 4.24 5.00 -14.70
C VAL A 164 5.17 5.73 -15.66
N ILE A 165 5.94 6.71 -15.17
CA ILE A 165 6.95 7.42 -15.98
C ILE A 165 8.02 6.44 -16.50
N LEU A 166 8.53 5.55 -15.64
CA LEU A 166 9.47 4.50 -16.03
C LEU A 166 8.86 3.56 -17.07
N ARG A 167 7.58 3.19 -16.96
CA ARG A 167 6.90 2.38 -17.96
C ARG A 167 6.71 3.13 -19.28
N ALA A 168 6.20 4.36 -19.26
CA ALA A 168 5.89 5.16 -20.45
C ALA A 168 7.15 5.56 -21.23
N SER A 169 8.28 5.74 -20.54
CA SER A 169 9.58 5.98 -21.19
C SER A 169 10.16 4.75 -21.90
N ARG A 170 9.47 3.58 -21.89
CA ARG A 170 9.88 2.43 -22.73
C ARG A 170 9.56 2.77 -24.19
N ARG A 171 10.51 3.39 -24.89
CA ARG A 171 10.51 3.45 -26.36
C ARG A 171 10.71 2.04 -26.90
N HIS A 172 10.03 1.72 -28.00
CA HIS A 172 9.89 0.41 -28.66
C HIS A 172 11.17 -0.45 -28.70
N PRO A 173 11.03 -1.79 -28.78
CA PRO A 173 12.16 -2.69 -29.03
C PRO A 173 12.90 -2.22 -30.29
N LEU A 174 14.23 -2.24 -30.26
CA LEU A 174 15.05 -2.13 -31.46
C LEU A 174 14.58 -3.26 -32.39
N ALA A 175 13.74 -2.93 -33.37
CA ALA A 175 13.54 -3.78 -34.53
C ALA A 175 14.90 -3.82 -35.22
N HIS A 176 15.67 -4.87 -34.94
CA HIS A 176 16.84 -5.19 -35.75
C HIS A 176 16.31 -5.62 -37.12
N HIS A 177 16.56 -4.76 -38.11
CA HIS A 177 16.61 -5.12 -39.52
C HIS A 177 17.69 -6.19 -39.75
#